data_AF-A0A7S3CC34-F1
#
_entry.id   AF-A0A7S3CC34-F1
#
_cell.length_a   1.000
_cell.length_b   1.000
_cell.length_c   1.000
_cell.angle_alpha   90.00
_cell.angle_beta   90.00
_cell.angle_gamma   90.00
#
_symmetry.space_group_name_H-M   'P 1'
#
loop_
_entity.id
_entity.type
_entity.pdbx_description
1 polymer ?
#
loop_
_entity_poly.entity_id
_entity_poly.type
_entity_poly.pdbx_seq_one_letter_code
_entity_poly.pdbx_strand_id
1 'polypeptide(L)'
;MAAAQEPGARASTRSSASGSGVELFSVGAEDVDEAICSMRSVDPQMASPYWHEEDDFDLKKAVSFYFKSKEANDQEAVLSISNRTGFSMRAARSRSAQEAFSLGSESQFGHPSGHESGHQSVEQIDLNYTRTQFKSHAWANGILLHFKKRSIDLAFMNEFSVLHKKDMLAGYCISVLLAAVLVLLDNLFFMYETRLCGAPTEMYRDSKFYCETLFGPRASDRRNVFNFSMLFSMVVLNACGITANVLIHRSVSVWNKAWGLVVANAIYVTEIVLVIVLIVNLHSGDNFWPLKLMMWYMLLVMCSMWLTGLIFAQNLVVFLICVVVYYSCTFGVASEMQLNSGNNVIAELDSLLTTSLYAGTSHFLLFIHLAMLASSYMNEKASRKRFFQRLVITYQQDKIIQEKGKQEKLQKKLLFNMLPKSIVGKLEMGLKISQRHQVSLLLLAVVLASDLALLL
;
A
#
# COMPACT_ATOMS: atom_id res chain seq x y z
N MET A 1 -48.68 41.79 -28.83
CA MET A 1 -49.97 41.40 -28.21
C MET A 1 -49.80 39.97 -27.73
N ALA A 2 -49.72 39.58 -26.46
CA ALA A 2 -49.85 40.20 -25.13
C ALA A 2 -48.73 39.59 -24.24
N ALA A 3 -47.91 40.38 -23.55
CA ALA A 3 -48.03 40.75 -22.12
C ALA A 3 -48.07 39.52 -21.18
N ALA A 4 -46.94 39.11 -20.58
CA ALA A 4 -46.34 39.63 -19.32
C ALA A 4 -46.88 38.90 -18.08
N GLN A 5 -46.01 38.37 -17.21
CA GLN A 5 -45.81 38.81 -15.81
C GLN A 5 -44.88 37.85 -15.02
N GLU A 6 -43.70 38.33 -14.63
CA GLU A 6 -42.95 37.85 -13.44
C GLU A 6 -43.49 38.56 -12.18
N PRO A 7 -43.35 37.96 -10.98
CA PRO A 7 -42.27 38.36 -10.05
C PRO A 7 -41.66 37.13 -9.32
N GLY A 8 -40.42 37.09 -8.82
CA GLY A 8 -39.69 38.10 -8.05
C GLY A 8 -39.77 37.78 -6.56
N ALA A 9 -38.80 37.05 -5.99
CA ALA A 9 -38.62 36.91 -4.54
C ALA A 9 -37.14 36.74 -4.16
N ARG A 10 -36.53 37.85 -3.70
CA ARG A 10 -35.31 37.90 -2.89
C ARG A 10 -35.65 37.50 -1.45
N ALA A 11 -34.83 36.67 -0.83
CA ALA A 11 -34.71 36.61 0.63
C ALA A 11 -33.24 36.69 1.01
N SER A 12 -32.86 37.82 1.61
CA SER A 12 -31.61 38.00 2.33
C SER A 12 -31.89 37.77 3.81
N THR A 13 -31.07 36.98 4.49
CA THR A 13 -30.96 37.04 5.95
C THR A 13 -29.48 37.07 6.33
N ARG A 14 -29.07 38.27 6.75
CA ARG A 14 -27.96 38.48 7.68
C ARG A 14 -28.35 37.83 9.01
N SER A 15 -27.43 37.10 9.64
CA SER A 15 -27.31 37.19 11.10
C SER A 15 -25.83 37.31 11.47
N SER A 16 -25.59 38.38 12.22
CA SER A 16 -24.38 38.75 12.91
C SER A 16 -24.49 38.24 14.34
N ALA A 17 -23.48 37.51 14.82
CA ALA A 17 -23.25 37.32 16.25
C ALA A 17 -21.77 37.52 16.53
N SER A 18 -21.49 38.70 17.06
CA SER A 18 -20.27 39.08 17.77
C SER A 18 -20.32 38.48 19.17
N GLY A 19 -19.21 37.93 19.66
CA GLY A 19 -19.10 37.42 21.03
C GLY A 19 -17.64 37.20 21.41
N SER A 20 -17.03 38.26 21.95
CA SER A 20 -15.75 38.32 22.64
C SER A 20 -15.65 37.36 23.84
N GLY A 21 -14.45 36.85 24.11
CA GLY A 21 -14.15 36.14 25.35
C GLY A 21 -12.70 35.66 25.42
N VAL A 22 -11.79 36.59 25.69
CA VAL A 22 -10.41 36.34 26.10
C VAL A 22 -10.43 36.01 27.59
N GLU A 23 -9.99 34.82 27.98
CA GLU A 23 -9.48 34.57 29.34
C GLU A 23 -8.09 33.93 29.25
N LEU A 24 -7.10 34.76 29.57
CA LEU A 24 -5.77 34.36 30.01
C LEU A 24 -5.92 33.61 31.34
N PHE A 25 -5.48 32.35 31.39
CA PHE A 25 -5.02 31.76 32.65
C PHE A 25 -3.50 31.64 32.59
N SER A 26 -2.84 32.54 33.32
CA SER A 26 -1.46 32.36 33.76
C SER A 26 -1.45 31.27 34.83
N VAL A 27 -0.79 30.15 34.57
CA VAL A 27 -0.39 29.22 35.62
C VAL A 27 1.12 29.37 35.79
N GLY A 28 1.49 29.76 37.01
CA GLY A 28 2.84 30.07 37.42
C GLY A 28 3.78 28.89 37.27
N ALA A 29 5.01 29.22 36.89
CA ALA A 29 6.18 28.38 37.06
C ALA A 29 6.67 28.57 38.49
N GLU A 30 6.44 27.58 39.36
CA GLU A 30 7.15 27.38 40.63
C GLU A 30 6.92 25.92 41.05
N ASP A 31 7.97 25.27 41.53
CA ASP A 31 8.04 23.91 42.08
C ASP A 31 8.04 22.70 41.11
N VAL A 32 9.17 22.49 40.43
CA VAL A 32 9.58 21.14 39.96
C VAL A 32 11.08 20.95 40.21
N ASP A 33 11.50 20.90 41.47
CA ASP A 33 12.88 20.48 41.83
C ASP A 33 12.96 19.49 43.01
N GLU A 34 11.83 18.92 43.47
CA GLU A 34 11.83 18.01 44.64
C GLU A 34 11.06 16.70 44.41
N ALA A 35 11.23 16.07 43.24
CA ALA A 35 10.67 14.74 42.94
C ALA A 35 11.68 13.75 42.33
N ILE A 36 12.97 13.94 42.55
CA ILE A 36 14.03 13.00 42.11
C ILE A 36 14.73 12.41 43.35
N CYS A 37 14.01 11.63 44.16
CA CYS A 37 14.60 10.70 45.13
C CYS A 37 13.56 9.79 45.82
N SER A 38 12.65 9.16 45.07
CA SER A 38 11.82 8.08 45.64
C SER A 38 11.14 7.23 44.57
N MET A 39 11.89 6.30 43.97
CA MET A 39 11.32 5.07 43.40
C MET A 39 12.28 3.93 43.74
N ARG A 40 12.10 3.33 44.92
CA ARG A 40 11.25 2.15 45.18
C ARG A 40 11.77 0.92 44.41
N SER A 41 12.47 0.08 45.17
CA SER A 41 12.87 -1.28 44.84
C SER A 41 11.76 -2.04 44.13
N VAL A 42 12.00 -2.40 42.87
CA VAL A 42 11.16 -3.32 42.11
C VAL A 42 11.46 -4.75 42.59
N ASP A 43 10.42 -5.43 43.06
CA ASP A 43 10.46 -6.84 43.47
C ASP A 43 11.00 -7.74 42.35
N PRO A 44 11.99 -8.63 42.63
CA PRO A 44 12.55 -9.54 41.62
C PRO A 44 11.64 -10.75 41.27
N GLN A 45 10.35 -10.72 41.62
CA GLN A 45 9.42 -11.84 41.42
C GLN A 45 8.31 -11.60 40.38
N MET A 46 8.49 -10.68 39.44
CA MET A 46 7.76 -10.79 38.18
C MET A 46 8.37 -11.93 37.36
N ALA A 47 7.79 -13.12 37.53
CA ALA A 47 7.99 -14.26 36.65
C ALA A 47 7.79 -13.81 35.20
N SER A 48 8.91 -13.60 34.51
CA SER A 48 8.93 -13.38 33.07
C SER A 48 8.21 -14.55 32.38
N PRO A 49 7.42 -14.30 31.33
CA PRO A 49 6.68 -15.32 30.60
C PRO A 49 7.65 -16.14 29.73
N TYR A 50 8.57 -16.85 30.38
CA TYR A 50 9.58 -17.67 29.73
C TYR A 50 8.94 -18.84 29.00
N TRP A 51 9.64 -19.29 27.98
CA TRP A 51 9.31 -20.45 27.17
C TRP A 51 10.00 -21.68 27.77
N HIS A 52 9.29 -22.81 27.87
CA HIS A 52 9.91 -24.07 28.23
C HIS A 52 10.53 -24.74 26.99
N GLU A 53 11.64 -25.43 27.18
CA GLU A 53 12.40 -26.11 26.11
C GLU A 53 11.62 -27.24 25.42
N GLU A 54 10.52 -27.69 26.04
CA GLU A 54 9.62 -28.72 25.54
C GLU A 54 8.36 -28.15 24.86
N ASP A 55 8.17 -26.82 24.84
CA ASP A 55 7.03 -26.20 24.19
C ASP A 55 7.19 -26.28 22.66
N ASP A 56 6.27 -26.97 21.98
CA ASP A 56 6.10 -26.87 20.53
C ASP A 56 6.08 -25.39 20.11
N PHE A 57 6.64 -25.08 18.93
CA PHE A 57 6.70 -23.72 18.38
C PHE A 57 5.33 -23.01 18.48
N ASP A 58 5.11 -22.23 19.54
CA ASP A 58 3.87 -21.47 19.69
C ASP A 58 3.97 -20.16 18.92
N LEU A 59 3.66 -20.30 17.64
CA LEU A 59 3.52 -19.21 16.69
C LEU A 59 2.67 -18.03 17.21
N LYS A 60 1.76 -18.24 18.18
CA LYS A 60 1.00 -17.15 18.81
C LYS A 60 1.89 -16.25 19.66
N LYS A 61 2.80 -16.84 20.44
CA LYS A 61 3.72 -16.12 21.31
C LYS A 61 4.95 -15.60 20.55
N ALA A 62 5.32 -16.22 19.42
CA ALA A 62 6.26 -15.61 18.46
C ALA A 62 5.69 -14.34 17.79
N VAL A 63 4.42 -14.37 17.36
CA VAL A 63 3.74 -13.20 16.78
C VAL A 63 3.56 -12.08 17.81
N SER A 64 3.12 -12.40 19.04
CA SER A 64 2.97 -11.37 20.08
C SER A 64 4.32 -10.73 20.45
N PHE A 65 5.39 -11.53 20.45
CA PHE A 65 6.73 -11.03 20.69
C PHE A 65 7.24 -10.14 19.56
N TYR A 66 7.01 -10.51 18.29
CA TYR A 66 7.34 -9.67 17.13
C TYR A 66 6.65 -8.30 17.20
N PHE A 67 5.37 -8.28 17.55
CA PHE A 67 4.67 -7.01 17.76
C PHE A 67 5.26 -6.20 18.91
N LYS A 68 5.59 -6.85 20.02
CA LYS A 68 6.17 -6.19 21.19
C LYS A 68 7.58 -5.64 20.91
N SER A 69 8.42 -6.36 20.16
CA SER A 69 9.75 -5.87 19.79
C SER A 69 9.67 -4.74 18.76
N LYS A 70 8.72 -4.81 17.82
CA LYS A 70 8.46 -3.72 16.88
C LYS A 70 7.96 -2.46 17.57
N GLU A 71 7.04 -2.59 18.53
CA GLU A 71 6.55 -1.47 19.33
C GLU A 71 7.66 -0.83 20.17
N ALA A 72 8.54 -1.63 20.77
CA ALA A 72 9.70 -1.14 21.51
C ALA A 72 10.67 -0.36 20.58
N ASN A 73 10.96 -0.90 19.39
CA ASN A 73 11.81 -0.23 18.40
C ASN A 73 11.18 1.06 17.87
N ASP A 74 9.85 1.08 17.64
CA ASP A 74 9.13 2.28 17.21
C ASP A 74 9.13 3.36 18.31
N GLN A 75 8.99 2.98 19.58
CA GLN A 75 9.12 3.90 20.72
C GLN A 75 10.54 4.47 20.83
N GLU A 76 11.57 3.63 20.67
CA GLU A 76 12.96 4.07 20.70
C GLU A 76 13.28 5.01 19.52
N ALA A 77 12.73 4.74 18.33
CA ALA A 77 12.83 5.63 17.18
C ALA A 77 12.19 7.00 17.44
N VAL A 78 11.00 7.04 18.05
CA VAL A 78 10.33 8.30 18.44
C VAL A 78 11.15 9.08 19.47
N LEU A 79 11.69 8.41 20.49
CA LEU A 79 12.57 9.02 21.49
C LEU A 79 13.86 9.56 20.86
N SER A 80 14.44 8.84 19.90
CA SER A 80 15.64 9.28 19.20
C SER A 80 15.40 10.53 18.33
N ILE A 81 14.20 10.68 17.76
CA ILE A 81 13.80 11.87 16.99
C ILE A 81 13.54 13.05 17.93
N SER A 82 12.88 12.82 19.06
CA SER A 82 12.64 13.83 20.10
C SER A 82 13.96 14.39 20.66
N ASN A 83 14.96 13.54 20.86
CA ASN A 83 16.29 13.97 21.31
C ASN A 83 17.10 14.68 20.22
N ARG A 84 16.77 14.47 18.94
CA ARG A 84 17.43 15.16 17.81
C ARG A 84 16.81 16.51 17.47
N THR A 85 15.61 16.82 17.97
CA THR A 85 14.99 18.15 17.81
C THR A 85 15.49 19.18 18.81
N GLY A 86 16.32 18.78 19.79
CA GLY A 86 17.16 19.68 20.56
C GLY A 86 18.57 19.73 19.98
N PHE A 87 18.96 20.87 19.42
CA PHE A 87 20.31 21.23 18.95
C PHE A 87 20.81 20.70 17.58
N SER A 88 21.19 21.70 16.76
CA SER A 88 22.11 21.71 15.62
C SER A 88 21.55 21.42 14.22
N MET A 89 21.25 22.51 13.50
CA MET A 89 21.32 22.54 12.03
C MET A 89 22.76 22.25 11.58
N ARG A 90 22.99 21.09 10.98
CA ARG A 90 24.03 20.97 9.95
C ARG A 90 23.62 19.97 8.86
N ALA A 91 23.74 20.51 7.65
CA ALA A 91 23.43 20.01 6.32
C ALA A 91 23.43 18.50 6.05
N ALA A 92 22.48 18.16 5.19
CA ALA A 92 22.20 16.88 4.55
C ALA A 92 23.35 16.27 3.75
N ARG A 93 23.52 14.94 3.88
CA ARG A 93 23.67 14.00 2.74
C ARG A 93 23.70 12.56 3.24
N SER A 94 22.67 11.78 2.89
CA SER A 94 22.76 10.37 2.46
C SER A 94 21.43 9.63 2.69
N ARG A 95 20.76 9.23 1.61
CA ARG A 95 19.80 8.11 1.58
C ARG A 95 19.72 7.58 0.15
N SER A 96 20.59 6.63 -0.16
CA SER A 96 20.46 5.74 -1.31
C SER A 96 21.30 4.49 -1.04
N ALA A 97 20.73 3.51 -0.35
CA ALA A 97 21.29 2.18 -0.19
C ALA A 97 20.18 1.22 0.29
N GLN A 98 19.26 0.88 -0.60
CA GLN A 98 18.35 -0.23 -0.35
C GLN A 98 17.88 -0.85 -1.68
N GLU A 99 18.81 -1.16 -2.58
CA GLU A 99 18.56 -1.98 -3.78
C GLU A 99 19.89 -2.35 -4.45
N ALA A 100 20.53 -3.42 -3.97
CA ALA A 100 21.57 -4.16 -4.70
C ALA A 100 21.90 -5.45 -3.93
N PHE A 101 21.10 -6.50 -4.12
CA PHE A 101 21.52 -7.84 -3.72
C PHE A 101 20.96 -8.89 -4.68
N SER A 102 21.57 -8.96 -5.86
CA SER A 102 21.54 -10.13 -6.73
C SER A 102 22.43 -9.87 -7.93
N LEU A 103 23.65 -10.42 -7.92
CA LEU A 103 24.43 -10.88 -9.09
C LEU A 103 25.76 -11.47 -8.56
N GLY A 104 25.82 -12.80 -8.46
CA GLY A 104 27.04 -13.52 -8.19
C GLY A 104 27.70 -13.91 -9.51
N SER A 105 28.89 -13.38 -9.78
CA SER A 105 29.78 -13.82 -10.85
C SER A 105 30.83 -14.77 -10.27
N GLU A 106 30.90 -15.98 -10.83
CA GLU A 106 31.96 -16.95 -10.63
C GLU A 106 33.33 -16.33 -10.96
N SER A 107 34.29 -16.46 -10.04
CA SER A 107 35.70 -16.47 -10.41
C SER A 107 36.41 -17.57 -9.62
N GLN A 108 36.95 -18.53 -10.38
CA GLN A 108 37.85 -19.57 -9.91
C GLN A 108 39.22 -18.97 -9.64
N PHE A 109 39.73 -19.11 -8.41
CA PHE A 109 41.16 -19.11 -8.13
C PHE A 109 41.45 -20.08 -6.98
N GLY A 110 42.47 -20.92 -7.17
CA GLY A 110 42.68 -22.16 -6.40
C GLY A 110 43.48 -22.04 -5.10
N HIS A 111 43.19 -23.00 -4.21
CA HIS A 111 43.97 -23.59 -3.10
C HIS A 111 44.56 -22.68 -2.00
N PRO A 112 44.47 -23.07 -0.70
CA PRO A 112 45.05 -24.31 -0.20
C PRO A 112 44.17 -25.15 0.74
N SER A 113 44.52 -26.43 0.80
CA SER A 113 44.03 -27.45 1.72
C SER A 113 44.39 -27.16 3.17
N GLY A 114 43.42 -27.26 4.09
CA GLY A 114 43.67 -27.38 5.53
C GLY A 114 42.61 -26.71 6.39
N HIS A 115 41.88 -27.52 7.15
CA HIS A 115 40.83 -27.16 8.12
C HIS A 115 39.43 -26.83 7.56
N GLU A 116 38.66 -27.87 7.23
CA GLU A 116 37.19 -27.85 7.30
C GLU A 116 36.75 -27.68 8.76
N SER A 117 36.77 -26.45 9.27
CA SER A 117 35.91 -26.07 10.40
C SER A 117 34.48 -25.95 9.89
N GLY A 118 33.54 -26.68 10.50
CA GLY A 118 32.13 -26.84 10.12
C GLY A 118 31.28 -25.55 10.08
N HIS A 119 31.66 -24.60 9.24
CA HIS A 119 30.94 -23.36 8.97
C HIS A 119 30.00 -23.47 7.76
N GLN A 120 30.09 -24.53 6.96
CA GLN A 120 29.30 -24.69 5.74
C GLN A 120 27.86 -25.23 5.92
N SER A 121 27.44 -25.65 7.12
CA SER A 121 26.09 -26.19 7.28
C SER A 121 25.05 -25.21 7.81
N VAL A 122 25.44 -24.04 8.35
CA VAL A 122 24.48 -23.10 8.99
C VAL A 122 23.68 -22.28 7.97
N GLU A 123 24.24 -21.95 6.82
CA GLU A 123 23.53 -21.18 5.78
C GLU A 123 22.62 -22.07 4.90
N GLN A 124 22.99 -23.35 4.77
CA GLN A 124 22.11 -24.39 4.25
C GLN A 124 21.15 -24.95 5.30
N ILE A 125 21.08 -24.36 6.51
CA ILE A 125 19.93 -24.52 7.42
C ILE A 125 18.71 -23.88 6.76
N ASP A 126 18.18 -24.69 5.85
CA ASP A 126 16.86 -25.23 5.88
C ASP A 126 15.79 -24.35 5.25
N LEU A 127 16.10 -23.89 4.04
CA LEU A 127 15.09 -23.50 3.05
C LEU A 127 14.03 -24.60 2.87
N ASN A 128 14.41 -25.87 3.03
CA ASN A 128 13.50 -27.00 3.00
C ASN A 128 12.60 -27.04 4.25
N TYR A 129 13.13 -26.88 5.46
CA TYR A 129 12.33 -26.73 6.68
C TYR A 129 11.42 -25.52 6.63
N THR A 130 11.90 -24.38 6.15
CA THR A 130 11.05 -23.19 6.03
C THR A 130 9.89 -23.44 5.04
N ARG A 131 10.13 -24.22 3.99
CA ARG A 131 9.11 -24.61 3.02
C ARG A 131 8.11 -25.62 3.60
N THR A 132 8.56 -26.61 4.37
CA THR A 132 7.67 -27.60 5.02
C THR A 132 6.84 -26.94 6.13
N GLN A 133 7.46 -26.07 6.93
CA GLN A 133 6.78 -25.25 7.94
C GLN A 133 5.77 -24.27 7.31
N PHE A 134 6.10 -23.65 6.18
CA PHE A 134 5.12 -22.80 5.51
C PHE A 134 3.89 -23.60 5.06
N LYS A 135 4.10 -24.79 4.48
CA LYS A 135 2.99 -25.67 4.05
C LYS A 135 2.12 -26.13 5.23
N SER A 136 2.71 -26.41 6.39
CA SER A 136 1.95 -26.83 7.58
C SER A 136 1.08 -25.71 8.15
N HIS A 137 1.51 -24.45 7.99
CA HIS A 137 0.82 -23.26 8.52
C HIS A 137 -0.10 -22.53 7.53
N ALA A 138 0.03 -22.78 6.22
CA ALA A 138 -0.87 -22.27 5.20
C ALA A 138 -2.15 -23.12 5.07
N TRP A 139 -3.29 -22.51 4.75
CA TRP A 139 -4.53 -23.27 4.49
C TRP A 139 -4.46 -23.95 3.10
N ALA A 140 -4.99 -25.18 3.00
CA ALA A 140 -5.06 -25.96 1.75
C ALA A 140 -3.74 -25.98 0.93
N ASN A 141 -2.60 -26.29 1.57
CA ASN A 141 -1.27 -26.30 0.93
C ASN A 141 -0.85 -24.96 0.28
N GLY A 142 -1.43 -23.83 0.73
CA GLY A 142 -1.16 -22.50 0.21
C GLY A 142 -2.01 -22.10 -1.00
N ILE A 143 -3.11 -22.80 -1.28
CA ILE A 143 -4.08 -22.42 -2.31
C ILE A 143 -4.92 -21.23 -1.81
N LEU A 144 -5.44 -21.33 -0.60
CA LEU A 144 -6.09 -20.21 0.05
C LEU A 144 -5.01 -19.46 0.82
N LEU A 145 -4.65 -18.30 0.30
CA LEU A 145 -3.51 -17.48 0.75
C LEU A 145 -3.53 -17.13 2.25
N HIS A 146 -4.52 -17.53 3.03
CA HIS A 146 -4.58 -17.28 4.47
C HIS A 146 -3.70 -18.25 5.29
N PHE A 147 -3.16 -17.71 6.38
CA PHE A 147 -2.55 -18.52 7.43
C PHE A 147 -3.64 -19.17 8.30
N LYS A 148 -3.40 -20.40 8.77
CA LYS A 148 -4.34 -21.11 9.67
C LYS A 148 -4.64 -20.33 10.95
N LYS A 149 -3.64 -19.64 11.53
CA LYS A 149 -3.85 -18.76 12.70
C LYS A 149 -4.08 -17.32 12.25
N ARG A 150 -5.24 -16.76 12.61
CA ARG A 150 -5.65 -15.38 12.29
C ARG A 150 -4.68 -14.31 12.82
N SER A 151 -3.99 -14.57 13.93
CA SER A 151 -3.01 -13.63 14.50
C SER A 151 -1.83 -13.36 13.55
N ILE A 152 -1.37 -14.40 12.84
CA ILE A 152 -0.29 -14.27 11.85
C ILE A 152 -0.80 -13.52 10.63
N ASP A 153 -2.02 -13.80 10.20
CA ASP A 153 -2.62 -13.14 9.04
C ASP A 153 -2.79 -11.64 9.31
N LEU A 154 -3.21 -11.29 10.52
CA LEU A 154 -3.29 -9.89 10.96
C LEU A 154 -1.90 -9.22 11.03
N ALA A 155 -0.89 -9.94 11.52
CA ALA A 155 0.50 -9.46 11.53
C ALA A 155 1.05 -9.23 10.12
N PHE A 156 0.77 -10.17 9.21
CA PHE A 156 1.10 -10.02 7.80
C PHE A 156 0.42 -8.79 7.21
N MET A 157 -0.89 -8.63 7.35
CA MET A 157 -1.62 -7.48 6.80
C MET A 157 -1.13 -6.15 7.37
N ASN A 158 -0.80 -6.10 8.67
CA ASN A 158 -0.24 -4.90 9.29
C ASN A 158 1.17 -4.56 8.78
N GLU A 159 2.04 -5.54 8.65
CA GLU A 159 3.36 -5.32 8.06
C GLU A 159 3.25 -4.90 6.60
N PHE A 160 2.37 -5.57 5.85
CA PHE A 160 2.15 -5.33 4.43
C PHE A 160 1.61 -3.91 4.18
N SER A 161 0.65 -3.43 4.99
CA SER A 161 0.14 -2.07 4.87
C SER A 161 1.19 -1.01 5.22
N VAL A 162 2.04 -1.27 6.22
CA VAL A 162 3.14 -0.37 6.58
C VAL A 162 4.20 -0.30 5.47
N LEU A 163 4.50 -1.44 4.83
CA LEU A 163 5.47 -1.52 3.74
C LEU A 163 5.02 -0.72 2.51
N HIS A 164 3.75 -0.87 2.11
CA HIS A 164 3.20 -0.26 0.89
C HIS A 164 2.59 1.14 1.11
N LYS A 165 2.81 1.77 2.28
CA LYS A 165 2.22 3.09 2.57
C LYS A 165 2.60 4.15 1.54
N LYS A 166 3.82 4.08 1.00
CA LYS A 166 4.36 5.04 0.02
C LYS A 166 3.77 4.76 -1.35
N ASP A 167 3.68 3.49 -1.70
CA ASP A 167 3.13 3.03 -2.98
C ASP A 167 1.65 3.43 -3.07
N MET A 168 0.87 3.23 -2.00
CA MET A 168 -0.52 3.72 -1.92
C MET A 168 -0.63 5.22 -2.18
N LEU A 169 0.22 6.02 -1.55
CA LEU A 169 0.22 7.48 -1.75
C LEU A 169 0.56 7.84 -3.20
N ALA A 170 1.57 7.17 -3.77
CA ALA A 170 1.94 7.34 -5.17
C ALA A 170 0.80 6.93 -6.10
N GLY A 171 0.09 5.84 -5.79
CA GLY A 171 -1.06 5.33 -6.53
C GLY A 171 -2.19 6.36 -6.63
N TYR A 172 -2.52 7.06 -5.53
CA TYR A 172 -3.52 8.13 -5.54
C TYR A 172 -3.08 9.37 -6.35
N CYS A 173 -1.79 9.71 -6.34
CA CYS A 173 -1.29 10.82 -7.15
C CYS A 173 -1.27 10.45 -8.64
N ILE A 174 -0.85 9.23 -8.96
CA ILE A 174 -0.76 8.73 -10.33
C ILE A 174 -2.15 8.55 -10.94
N SER A 175 -3.14 8.06 -10.18
CA SER A 175 -4.53 7.94 -10.66
C SER A 175 -5.10 9.31 -11.08
N VAL A 176 -4.90 10.36 -10.26
CA VAL A 176 -5.35 11.72 -10.58
C VAL A 176 -4.61 12.28 -11.80
N LEU A 177 -3.29 12.09 -11.88
CA LEU A 177 -2.49 12.53 -13.03
C LEU A 177 -2.96 11.86 -14.32
N LEU A 178 -3.17 10.55 -14.28
CA LEU A 178 -3.63 9.78 -15.41
C LEU A 178 -5.07 10.13 -15.81
N ALA A 179 -5.95 10.39 -14.84
CA ALA A 179 -7.29 10.92 -15.11
C ALA A 179 -7.24 12.30 -15.79
N ALA A 180 -6.34 13.19 -15.37
CA ALA A 180 -6.13 14.48 -16.02
C ALA A 180 -5.64 14.32 -17.47
N VAL A 181 -4.75 13.37 -17.74
CA VAL A 181 -4.30 13.03 -19.11
C VAL A 181 -5.47 12.51 -19.95
N LEU A 182 -6.31 11.61 -19.42
CA LEU A 182 -7.49 11.12 -20.14
C LEU A 182 -8.49 12.23 -20.45
N VAL A 183 -8.73 13.14 -19.52
CA VAL A 183 -9.59 14.31 -19.74
C VAL A 183 -8.99 15.24 -20.80
N LEU A 184 -7.67 15.45 -20.78
CA LEU A 184 -7.00 16.22 -21.83
C LEU A 184 -7.15 15.55 -23.20
N LEU A 185 -6.97 14.23 -23.28
CA LEU A 185 -7.15 13.47 -24.52
C LEU A 185 -8.60 13.53 -25.03
N ASP A 186 -9.60 13.42 -24.16
CA ASP A 186 -11.01 13.53 -24.56
C ASP A 186 -11.35 14.95 -25.03
N ASN A 187 -10.79 15.99 -24.40
CA ASN A 187 -10.92 17.37 -24.87
C ASN A 187 -10.23 17.61 -26.22
N LEU A 188 -9.07 16.99 -26.47
CA LEU A 188 -8.39 17.04 -27.76
C LEU A 188 -9.23 16.35 -28.84
N PHE A 189 -9.82 15.19 -28.51
CA PHE A 189 -10.72 14.47 -29.39
C PHE A 189 -11.98 15.29 -29.71
N PHE A 190 -12.56 15.96 -28.71
CA PHE A 190 -13.67 16.88 -28.90
C PHE A 190 -13.32 18.06 -29.81
N MET A 191 -12.13 18.66 -29.66
CA MET A 191 -11.67 19.71 -30.58
C MET A 191 -11.50 19.18 -32.01
N TYR A 192 -10.96 17.97 -32.16
CA TYR A 192 -10.80 17.32 -33.46
C TYR A 192 -12.16 17.09 -34.13
N GLU A 193 -13.13 16.53 -33.40
CA GLU A 193 -14.50 16.32 -33.86
C GLU A 193 -15.17 17.65 -34.26
N THR A 194 -15.02 18.68 -33.43
CA THR A 194 -15.60 20.00 -33.72
C THR A 194 -15.05 20.59 -35.01
N ARG A 195 -13.74 20.42 -35.28
CA ARG A 195 -13.13 20.87 -36.54
C ARG A 195 -13.59 20.04 -37.74
N LEU A 196 -13.65 18.72 -37.60
CA LEU A 196 -14.03 17.80 -38.68
C LEU A 196 -15.50 17.97 -39.08
N CYS A 197 -16.39 18.10 -38.09
CA CYS A 197 -17.84 18.14 -38.28
C CYS A 197 -18.42 19.56 -38.22
N GLY A 198 -17.59 20.59 -38.00
CA GLY A 198 -18.01 21.99 -37.85
C GLY A 198 -17.88 22.85 -39.10
N ALA A 199 -17.22 22.36 -40.16
CA ALA A 199 -17.05 23.11 -41.40
C ALA A 199 -18.42 23.31 -42.11
N PRO A 200 -18.90 24.56 -42.28
CA PRO A 200 -20.14 24.85 -42.97
C PRO A 200 -19.89 24.80 -44.49
N THR A 201 -19.78 23.60 -45.04
CA THR A 201 -19.70 23.45 -46.49
C THR A 201 -20.97 22.78 -46.99
N GLU A 202 -21.78 23.55 -47.74
CA GLU A 202 -23.00 23.10 -48.42
C GLU A 202 -22.78 21.88 -49.34
N MET A 203 -21.54 21.53 -49.61
CA MET A 203 -21.14 20.44 -50.50
C MET A 203 -21.18 19.03 -49.88
N TYR A 204 -21.47 18.86 -48.58
CA TYR A 204 -21.39 17.54 -47.94
C TYR A 204 -22.63 17.21 -47.09
N ARG A 205 -23.70 16.80 -47.75
CA ARG A 205 -24.76 16.00 -47.09
C ARG A 205 -24.19 14.70 -46.50
N ASP A 206 -23.16 14.16 -47.16
CA ASP A 206 -22.49 12.92 -46.76
C ASP A 206 -21.61 13.10 -45.51
N SER A 207 -20.94 14.25 -45.31
CA SER A 207 -20.10 14.45 -44.11
C SER A 207 -20.95 14.53 -42.84
N LYS A 208 -22.15 15.12 -42.93
CA LYS A 208 -23.11 15.14 -41.83
C LYS A 208 -23.54 13.71 -41.47
N PHE A 209 -23.83 12.88 -42.46
CA PHE A 209 -24.14 11.47 -42.27
C PHE A 209 -22.99 10.72 -41.58
N TYR A 210 -21.75 10.89 -42.05
CA TYR A 210 -20.57 10.27 -41.42
C TYR A 210 -20.36 10.75 -39.97
N CYS A 211 -20.48 12.05 -39.72
CA CYS A 211 -20.31 12.63 -38.39
C CYS A 211 -21.38 12.16 -37.40
N GLU A 212 -22.66 12.13 -37.81
CA GLU A 212 -23.75 11.63 -36.96
C GLU A 212 -23.64 10.12 -36.72
N THR A 213 -23.15 9.35 -37.71
CA THR A 213 -22.97 7.90 -37.59
C THR A 213 -21.77 7.53 -36.72
N LEU A 214 -20.67 8.29 -36.79
CA LEU A 214 -19.45 8.02 -36.00
C LEU A 214 -19.56 8.57 -34.57
N PHE A 215 -20.00 9.82 -34.39
CA PHE A 215 -19.92 10.51 -33.10
C PHE A 215 -21.27 10.65 -32.38
N GLY A 216 -22.35 10.22 -33.01
CA GLY A 216 -23.71 10.40 -32.51
C GLY A 216 -24.23 11.83 -32.66
N PRO A 217 -25.44 12.11 -32.15
CA PRO A 217 -26.06 13.44 -32.22
C PRO A 217 -25.34 14.44 -31.30
N ARG A 218 -24.93 15.60 -31.84
CA ARG A 218 -24.30 16.68 -31.05
C ARG A 218 -25.14 17.20 -29.89
N ALA A 219 -26.47 17.15 -30.00
CA ALA A 219 -27.39 17.69 -28.99
C ALA A 219 -27.46 16.85 -27.70
N SER A 220 -27.11 15.56 -27.78
CA SER A 220 -27.07 14.64 -26.63
C SER A 220 -25.74 14.66 -25.89
N ASP A 221 -24.72 15.33 -26.43
CA ASP A 221 -23.37 15.24 -25.91
C ASP A 221 -23.13 16.15 -24.70
N ARG A 222 -23.03 15.54 -23.51
CA ARG A 222 -22.70 16.22 -22.24
C ARG A 222 -21.23 16.03 -21.84
N ARG A 223 -20.33 15.76 -22.80
CA ARG A 223 -18.88 15.53 -22.63
C ARG A 223 -18.19 16.47 -21.65
N ASN A 224 -18.36 17.79 -21.80
CA ASN A 224 -17.68 18.76 -20.93
C ASN A 224 -18.12 18.65 -19.46
N VAL A 225 -19.40 18.36 -19.23
CA VAL A 225 -19.94 18.17 -17.87
C VAL A 225 -19.40 16.86 -17.28
N PHE A 226 -19.36 15.80 -18.08
CA PHE A 226 -18.77 14.52 -17.67
C PHE A 226 -17.30 14.69 -17.30
N ASN A 227 -16.46 15.21 -18.19
CA ASN A 227 -15.01 15.33 -17.98
C ASN A 227 -14.67 16.12 -16.72
N PHE A 228 -15.35 17.24 -16.49
CA PHE A 228 -15.15 18.05 -15.29
C PHE A 228 -15.63 17.33 -14.02
N SER A 229 -16.84 16.75 -14.05
CA SER A 229 -17.40 16.01 -12.92
C SER A 229 -16.54 14.79 -12.57
N MET A 230 -16.04 14.09 -13.58
CA MET A 230 -15.22 12.89 -13.45
C MET A 230 -13.86 13.25 -12.83
N LEU A 231 -13.17 14.26 -13.36
CA LEU A 231 -11.90 14.74 -12.80
C LEU A 231 -12.06 15.25 -11.37
N PHE A 232 -13.10 16.06 -11.12
CA PHE A 232 -13.36 16.59 -9.79
C PHE A 232 -13.65 15.47 -8.78
N SER A 233 -14.48 14.49 -9.14
CA SER A 233 -14.79 13.35 -8.27
C SER A 233 -13.54 12.52 -7.95
N MET A 234 -12.66 12.30 -8.93
CA MET A 234 -11.37 11.63 -8.73
C MET A 234 -10.47 12.40 -7.80
N VAL A 235 -10.30 13.71 -8.00
CA VAL A 235 -9.46 14.55 -7.12
C VAL A 235 -9.98 14.49 -5.68
N VAL A 236 -11.30 14.61 -5.48
CA VAL A 236 -11.90 14.58 -4.15
C VAL A 236 -11.75 13.22 -3.48
N LEU A 237 -12.08 12.11 -4.18
CA LEU A 237 -11.99 10.76 -3.63
C LEU A 237 -10.54 10.36 -3.30
N ASN A 238 -9.59 10.67 -4.19
CA ASN A 238 -8.17 10.43 -3.95
C ASN A 238 -7.65 11.30 -2.78
N ALA A 239 -8.02 12.57 -2.69
CA ALA A 239 -7.64 13.43 -1.56
C ALA A 239 -8.21 12.91 -0.22
N CYS A 240 -9.45 12.42 -0.22
CA CYS A 240 -10.05 11.74 0.93
C CYS A 240 -9.25 10.48 1.30
N GLY A 241 -8.82 9.69 0.32
CA GLY A 241 -8.03 8.48 0.54
C GLY A 241 -6.64 8.73 1.09
N ILE A 242 -5.97 9.76 0.57
CA ILE A 242 -4.69 10.24 1.10
C ILE A 242 -4.87 10.66 2.55
N THR A 243 -5.87 11.49 2.84
CA THR A 243 -6.13 12.00 4.19
C THR A 243 -6.43 10.86 5.16
N ALA A 244 -7.33 9.95 4.79
CA ALA A 244 -7.70 8.81 5.64
C ALA A 244 -6.51 7.88 5.90
N ASN A 245 -5.69 7.57 4.89
CA ASN A 245 -4.50 6.73 5.09
C ASN A 245 -3.45 7.42 5.98
N VAL A 246 -3.21 8.72 5.78
CA VAL A 246 -2.29 9.48 6.64
C VAL A 246 -2.77 9.47 8.09
N LEU A 247 -4.08 9.64 8.33
CA LEU A 247 -4.67 9.59 9.67
C LEU A 247 -4.54 8.20 10.31
N ILE A 248 -4.84 7.12 9.57
CA ILE A 248 -4.73 5.74 10.06
C ILE A 248 -3.28 5.40 10.43
N HIS A 249 -2.32 5.79 9.58
CA HIS A 249 -0.91 5.50 9.82
C HIS A 249 -0.32 6.36 10.94
N ARG A 250 -0.67 7.65 11.03
CA ARG A 250 -0.19 8.55 12.11
C ARG A 250 -0.84 8.30 13.46
N SER A 251 -2.09 7.86 13.49
CA SER A 251 -2.81 7.67 14.74
C SER A 251 -2.23 6.51 15.56
N VAL A 252 -1.81 6.80 16.79
CA VAL A 252 -1.41 5.77 17.78
C VAL A 252 -2.63 4.99 18.29
N SER A 253 -3.82 5.60 18.25
CA SER A 253 -5.07 4.96 18.68
C SER A 253 -5.46 3.78 17.78
N VAL A 254 -5.09 3.81 16.49
CA VAL A 254 -5.37 2.71 15.56
C VAL A 254 -4.28 1.65 15.65
N TRP A 255 -4.52 0.62 16.47
CA TRP A 255 -3.58 -0.49 16.68
C TRP A 255 -3.39 -1.32 15.40
N ASN A 256 -4.43 -1.45 14.59
CA ASN A 256 -4.43 -2.29 13.39
C ASN A 256 -4.25 -1.45 12.12
N LYS A 257 -3.03 -1.38 11.61
CA LYS A 257 -2.70 -0.62 10.39
C LYS A 257 -3.28 -1.24 9.11
N ALA A 258 -3.83 -2.46 9.17
CA ALA A 258 -4.54 -3.10 8.08
C ALA A 258 -5.81 -2.33 7.64
N TRP A 259 -6.37 -1.47 8.49
CA TRP A 259 -7.50 -0.61 8.11
C TRP A 259 -7.18 0.33 6.93
N GLY A 260 -5.92 0.70 6.73
CA GLY A 260 -5.50 1.49 5.56
C GLY A 260 -5.78 0.77 4.24
N LEU A 261 -5.52 -0.55 4.17
CA LEU A 261 -5.83 -1.38 3.00
C LEU A 261 -7.34 -1.40 2.71
N VAL A 262 -8.17 -1.52 3.76
CA VAL A 262 -9.63 -1.55 3.61
C VAL A 262 -10.17 -0.22 3.09
N VAL A 263 -9.69 0.89 3.62
CA VAL A 263 -10.05 2.24 3.16
C VAL A 263 -9.61 2.45 1.71
N ALA A 264 -8.39 2.04 1.37
CA ALA A 264 -7.92 2.12 -0.01
C ALA A 264 -8.82 1.33 -0.96
N ASN A 265 -9.15 0.10 -0.60
CA ASN A 265 -10.06 -0.74 -1.38
C ASN A 265 -11.44 -0.10 -1.56
N ALA A 266 -12.02 0.47 -0.49
CA ALA A 266 -13.33 1.13 -0.55
C ALA A 266 -13.34 2.34 -1.48
N ILE A 267 -12.26 3.12 -1.52
CA ILE A 267 -12.14 4.28 -2.40
C ILE A 267 -12.06 3.86 -3.86
N TYR A 268 -11.19 2.89 -4.20
CA TYR A 268 -11.11 2.40 -5.57
C TYR A 268 -12.39 1.75 -6.06
N VAL A 269 -13.10 0.99 -5.19
CA VAL A 269 -14.42 0.46 -5.53
C VAL A 269 -15.40 1.59 -5.82
N THR A 270 -15.42 2.62 -4.98
CA THR A 270 -16.30 3.79 -5.16
C THR A 270 -15.98 4.52 -6.46
N GLU A 271 -14.70 4.73 -6.76
CA GLU A 271 -14.23 5.34 -8.01
C GLU A 271 -14.67 4.55 -9.23
N ILE A 272 -14.45 3.23 -9.26
CA ILE A 272 -14.83 2.39 -10.41
C ILE A 272 -16.35 2.38 -10.60
N VAL A 273 -17.12 2.23 -9.52
CA VAL A 273 -18.60 2.29 -9.58
C VAL A 273 -19.06 3.64 -10.12
N LEU A 274 -18.49 4.73 -9.61
CA LEU A 274 -18.82 6.08 -10.06
C LEU A 274 -18.50 6.29 -11.54
N VAL A 275 -17.37 5.77 -12.03
CA VAL A 275 -16.99 5.82 -13.46
C VAL A 275 -18.00 5.10 -14.33
N ILE A 276 -18.35 3.87 -13.96
CA ILE A 276 -19.32 3.05 -14.72
C ILE A 276 -20.66 3.80 -14.77
N VAL A 277 -21.16 4.25 -13.61
CA VAL A 277 -22.44 4.96 -13.52
C VAL A 277 -22.42 6.27 -14.30
N LEU A 278 -21.36 7.08 -14.19
CA LEU A 278 -21.28 8.36 -14.90
C LEU A 278 -21.18 8.17 -16.41
N ILE A 279 -20.37 7.23 -16.90
CA ILE A 279 -20.25 6.97 -18.34
C ILE A 279 -21.58 6.45 -18.91
N VAL A 280 -22.20 5.48 -18.25
CA VAL A 280 -23.48 4.92 -18.70
C VAL A 280 -24.59 5.97 -18.73
N ASN A 281 -24.63 6.89 -17.76
CA ASN A 281 -25.69 7.91 -17.69
C ASN A 281 -25.42 9.16 -18.53
N LEU A 282 -24.16 9.56 -18.73
CA LEU A 282 -23.81 10.82 -19.40
C LEU A 282 -23.27 10.63 -20.82
N HIS A 283 -22.81 9.43 -21.18
CA HIS A 283 -22.17 9.12 -22.45
C HIS A 283 -22.86 8.03 -23.26
N SER A 284 -23.99 7.47 -22.83
CA SER A 284 -24.72 6.44 -23.58
C SER A 284 -25.13 6.86 -24.99
N GLY A 285 -25.19 8.16 -25.28
CA GLY A 285 -25.48 8.69 -26.62
C GLY A 285 -24.29 8.73 -27.60
N ASP A 286 -23.08 8.34 -27.18
CA ASP A 286 -21.88 8.29 -28.01
C ASP A 286 -21.55 6.83 -28.38
N ASN A 287 -21.48 6.50 -29.67
CA ASN A 287 -21.29 5.12 -30.16
C ASN A 287 -19.94 4.51 -29.70
N PHE A 288 -18.99 5.34 -29.30
CA PHE A 288 -17.70 4.93 -28.74
C PHE A 288 -17.67 4.87 -27.20
N TRP A 289 -18.80 5.03 -26.51
CA TRP A 289 -18.88 4.92 -25.05
C TRP A 289 -18.31 3.59 -24.49
N PRO A 290 -18.46 2.41 -25.14
CA PRO A 290 -17.88 1.17 -24.61
C PRO A 290 -16.35 1.20 -24.62
N LEU A 291 -15.75 1.86 -25.62
CA LEU A 291 -14.30 2.02 -25.73
C LEU A 291 -13.77 3.00 -24.68
N LYS A 292 -14.45 4.13 -24.50
CA LYS A 292 -14.12 5.12 -23.45
C LYS A 292 -14.24 4.49 -22.06
N LEU A 293 -15.31 3.75 -21.80
CA LEU A 293 -15.50 3.00 -20.57
C LEU A 293 -14.36 2.02 -20.33
N MET A 294 -13.97 1.25 -21.36
CA MET A 294 -12.85 0.33 -21.27
C MET A 294 -11.54 1.04 -20.89
N MET A 295 -11.22 2.17 -21.53
CA MET A 295 -10.00 2.93 -21.23
C MET A 295 -9.97 3.45 -19.79
N TRP A 296 -11.05 4.08 -19.33
CA TRP A 296 -11.17 4.60 -17.97
C TRP A 296 -11.13 3.48 -16.92
N TYR A 297 -11.86 2.39 -17.17
CA TYR A 297 -11.89 1.23 -16.31
C TYR A 297 -10.51 0.58 -16.19
N MET A 298 -9.84 0.33 -17.31
CA MET A 298 -8.51 -0.26 -17.35
C MET A 298 -7.50 0.57 -16.58
N LEU A 299 -7.55 1.89 -16.73
CA LEU A 299 -6.68 2.80 -16.00
C LEU A 299 -6.85 2.68 -14.49
N LEU A 300 -8.09 2.66 -14.00
CA LEU A 300 -8.38 2.57 -12.58
C LEU A 300 -8.01 1.23 -11.99
N VAL A 301 -8.35 0.12 -12.68
CA VAL A 301 -8.00 -1.21 -12.20
C VAL A 301 -6.48 -1.43 -12.24
N MET A 302 -5.78 -0.90 -13.25
CA MET A 302 -4.32 -0.95 -13.28
C MET A 302 -3.68 -0.16 -12.14
N CYS A 303 -4.15 1.08 -11.89
CA CYS A 303 -3.69 1.86 -10.75
C CYS A 303 -3.98 1.14 -9.43
N SER A 304 -5.20 0.60 -9.28
CA SER A 304 -5.64 -0.05 -8.05
C SER A 304 -4.91 -1.35 -7.78
N MET A 305 -4.46 -2.10 -8.79
CA MET A 305 -3.79 -3.39 -8.57
C MET A 305 -2.26 -3.27 -8.46
N TRP A 306 -1.65 -2.39 -9.25
CA TRP A 306 -0.18 -2.30 -9.33
C TRP A 306 0.44 -1.32 -8.34
N LEU A 307 -0.24 -0.20 -8.05
CA LEU A 307 0.38 0.89 -7.29
C LEU A 307 0.01 0.90 -5.81
N THR A 308 -1.09 0.29 -5.44
CA THR A 308 -1.63 0.39 -4.07
C THR A 308 -1.13 -0.70 -3.14
N GLY A 309 -0.59 -1.79 -3.69
CA GLY A 309 -0.29 -2.99 -2.91
C GLY A 309 -1.55 -3.55 -2.23
N LEU A 310 -2.70 -3.64 -2.91
CA LEU A 310 -3.85 -4.37 -2.39
C LEU A 310 -3.57 -5.89 -2.37
N ILE A 311 -4.12 -6.57 -1.37
CA ILE A 311 -4.07 -8.04 -1.30
C ILE A 311 -5.04 -8.67 -2.31
N PHE A 312 -4.74 -9.87 -2.77
CA PHE A 312 -5.56 -10.69 -3.67
C PHE A 312 -7.01 -10.80 -3.21
N ALA A 313 -7.26 -11.03 -1.92
CA ALA A 313 -8.64 -11.13 -1.42
C ALA A 313 -9.43 -9.84 -1.64
N GLN A 314 -8.79 -8.67 -1.49
CA GLN A 314 -9.40 -7.37 -1.77
C GLN A 314 -9.61 -7.19 -3.27
N ASN A 315 -8.59 -7.48 -4.08
CA ASN A 315 -8.68 -7.44 -5.54
C ASN A 315 -9.78 -8.36 -6.09
N LEU A 316 -9.99 -9.54 -5.49
CA LEU A 316 -11.08 -10.45 -5.84
C LEU A 316 -12.44 -9.83 -5.52
N VAL A 317 -12.57 -9.15 -4.38
CA VAL A 317 -13.80 -8.41 -4.03
C VAL A 317 -14.04 -7.27 -5.01
N VAL A 318 -13.01 -6.49 -5.36
CA VAL A 318 -13.11 -5.44 -6.39
C VAL A 318 -13.59 -6.05 -7.70
N PHE A 319 -12.97 -7.14 -8.15
CA PHE A 319 -13.36 -7.83 -9.37
C PHE A 319 -14.84 -8.23 -9.37
N LEU A 320 -15.31 -8.91 -8.31
CA LEU A 320 -16.70 -9.35 -8.22
C LEU A 320 -17.68 -8.18 -8.25
N ILE A 321 -17.41 -7.12 -7.48
CA ILE A 321 -18.24 -5.91 -7.47
C ILE A 321 -18.23 -5.25 -8.84
N CYS A 322 -17.06 -5.13 -9.46
CA CYS A 322 -16.92 -4.50 -10.76
C CYS A 322 -17.66 -5.29 -11.85
N VAL A 323 -17.56 -6.61 -11.87
CA VAL A 323 -18.28 -7.45 -12.84
C VAL A 323 -19.79 -7.27 -12.66
N VAL A 324 -20.30 -7.36 -11.43
CA VAL A 324 -21.72 -7.18 -11.15
C VAL A 324 -22.20 -5.80 -11.58
N VAL A 325 -21.53 -4.73 -11.14
CA VAL A 325 -21.93 -3.35 -11.46
C VAL A 325 -21.78 -3.05 -12.95
N TYR A 326 -20.67 -3.50 -13.57
CA TYR A 326 -20.43 -3.32 -15.00
C TYR A 326 -21.58 -3.92 -15.80
N TYR A 327 -21.81 -5.24 -15.70
CA TYR A 327 -22.84 -5.89 -16.51
C TYR A 327 -24.25 -5.42 -16.16
N SER A 328 -24.57 -5.17 -14.89
CA SER A 328 -25.89 -4.66 -14.51
C SER A 328 -26.18 -3.27 -15.06
N CYS A 329 -25.19 -2.37 -15.12
CA CYS A 329 -25.38 -1.02 -15.64
C CYS A 329 -25.27 -0.95 -17.18
N THR A 330 -24.36 -1.71 -17.79
CA THR A 330 -24.07 -1.58 -19.23
C THR A 330 -24.98 -2.42 -20.10
N PHE A 331 -25.49 -3.56 -19.61
CA PHE A 331 -26.27 -4.48 -20.44
C PHE A 331 -27.58 -3.85 -20.94
N GLY A 332 -28.30 -3.15 -20.07
CA GLY A 332 -29.54 -2.46 -20.45
C GLY A 332 -29.31 -1.46 -21.58
N VAL A 333 -28.34 -0.56 -21.39
CA VAL A 333 -27.97 0.46 -22.38
C VAL A 333 -27.44 -0.14 -23.68
N ALA A 334 -26.64 -1.20 -23.61
CA ALA A 334 -26.13 -1.88 -24.81
C ALA A 334 -27.23 -2.65 -25.57
N SER A 335 -28.28 -3.10 -24.87
CA SER A 335 -29.41 -3.83 -25.47
C SER A 335 -30.53 -2.92 -25.98
N GLU A 336 -30.54 -1.65 -25.58
CA GLU A 336 -31.55 -0.70 -26.01
C GLU A 336 -31.32 -0.33 -27.48
N MET A 337 -32.11 -0.93 -28.37
CA MET A 337 -32.27 -0.51 -29.76
C MET A 337 -33.14 0.76 -29.82
N GLN A 338 -32.73 1.84 -29.18
CA GLN A 338 -33.40 3.11 -29.41
C GLN A 338 -32.97 3.65 -30.78
N LEU A 339 -33.88 3.51 -31.75
CA LEU A 339 -33.86 4.15 -33.07
C LEU A 339 -33.93 5.69 -32.91
N ASN A 340 -32.90 6.30 -32.34
CA ASN A 340 -32.81 7.76 -32.18
C ASN A 340 -32.45 8.47 -33.49
N SER A 341 -32.10 7.72 -34.53
CA SER A 341 -32.07 8.26 -35.89
C SER A 341 -33.42 8.00 -36.56
N GLY A 342 -34.03 9.05 -37.11
CA GLY A 342 -35.25 8.93 -37.92
C GLY A 342 -35.06 8.12 -39.22
N ASN A 343 -33.87 7.52 -39.41
CA ASN A 343 -33.52 6.68 -40.55
C ASN A 343 -33.14 5.28 -40.05
N ASN A 344 -33.99 4.29 -40.32
CA ASN A 344 -33.83 2.91 -39.86
C ASN A 344 -32.46 2.30 -40.19
N VAL A 345 -31.87 2.65 -41.35
CA VAL A 345 -30.57 2.11 -41.78
C VAL A 345 -29.42 2.60 -40.89
N ILE A 346 -29.47 3.87 -40.45
CA ILE A 346 -28.43 4.45 -39.59
C ILE A 346 -28.52 3.85 -38.20
N ALA A 347 -29.75 3.73 -37.66
CA ALA A 347 -29.97 3.13 -36.36
C ALA A 347 -29.52 1.66 -36.31
N GLU A 348 -29.74 0.90 -37.38
CA GLU A 348 -29.30 -0.50 -37.47
C GLU A 348 -27.77 -0.61 -37.50
N LEU A 349 -27.10 0.22 -38.29
CA LEU A 349 -25.64 0.24 -38.37
C LEU A 349 -25.00 0.68 -37.05
N ASP A 350 -25.58 1.68 -36.40
CA ASP A 350 -25.14 2.18 -35.10
C ASP A 350 -25.29 1.11 -34.00
N SER A 351 -26.48 0.51 -33.91
CA SER A 351 -26.75 -0.60 -32.98
C SER A 351 -25.76 -1.75 -33.18
N LEU A 352 -25.47 -2.12 -34.44
CA LEU A 352 -24.50 -3.15 -34.76
C LEU A 352 -23.08 -2.78 -34.32
N LEU A 353 -22.64 -1.54 -34.59
CA LEU A 353 -21.32 -1.05 -34.19
C LEU A 353 -21.17 -1.02 -32.68
N THR A 354 -22.12 -0.40 -31.97
CA THR A 354 -22.11 -0.27 -30.50
C THR A 354 -22.17 -1.63 -29.82
N THR A 355 -23.02 -2.54 -30.30
CA THR A 355 -23.12 -3.91 -29.77
C THR A 355 -21.84 -4.70 -30.01
N SER A 356 -21.25 -4.59 -31.21
CA SER A 356 -19.99 -5.26 -31.55
C SER A 356 -18.83 -4.75 -30.69
N LEU A 357 -18.73 -3.44 -30.52
CA LEU A 357 -17.73 -2.81 -29.64
C LEU A 357 -17.92 -3.23 -28.19
N TYR A 358 -19.16 -3.19 -27.68
CA TYR A 358 -19.47 -3.63 -26.31
C TYR A 358 -19.13 -5.10 -26.08
N ALA A 359 -19.48 -5.98 -27.02
CA ALA A 359 -19.12 -7.39 -26.94
C ALA A 359 -17.60 -7.56 -26.94
N GLY A 360 -16.87 -6.91 -27.84
CA GLY A 360 -15.41 -6.98 -27.90
C GLY A 360 -14.73 -6.46 -26.64
N THR A 361 -15.10 -5.27 -26.17
CA THR A 361 -14.46 -4.63 -25.00
C THR A 361 -14.81 -5.35 -23.70
N SER A 362 -16.04 -5.82 -23.51
CA SER A 362 -16.44 -6.53 -22.28
C SER A 362 -15.69 -7.85 -22.10
N HIS A 363 -15.54 -8.67 -23.16
CA HIS A 363 -14.77 -9.90 -23.10
C HIS A 363 -13.28 -9.62 -22.83
N PHE A 364 -12.72 -8.61 -23.49
CA PHE A 364 -11.34 -8.21 -23.30
C PHE A 364 -11.08 -7.70 -21.87
N LEU A 365 -11.98 -6.89 -21.31
CA LEU A 365 -11.92 -6.42 -19.94
C LEU A 365 -11.93 -7.57 -18.94
N LEU A 366 -12.85 -8.52 -19.10
CA LEU A 366 -12.94 -9.69 -18.23
C LEU A 366 -11.65 -10.52 -18.30
N PHE A 367 -11.13 -10.74 -19.51
CA PHE A 367 -9.88 -11.47 -19.72
C PHE A 367 -8.69 -10.78 -19.03
N ILE A 368 -8.50 -9.48 -19.23
CA ILE A 368 -7.39 -8.75 -18.59
C ILE A 368 -7.57 -8.73 -17.07
N HIS A 369 -8.78 -8.54 -16.56
CA HIS A 369 -9.00 -8.53 -15.11
C HIS A 369 -8.69 -9.89 -14.48
N LEU A 370 -9.04 -11.00 -15.14
CA LEU A 370 -8.62 -12.34 -14.72
C LEU A 370 -7.10 -12.50 -14.75
N ALA A 371 -6.42 -12.02 -15.79
CA ALA A 371 -4.96 -12.06 -15.87
C ALA A 371 -4.30 -11.25 -14.74
N MET A 372 -4.85 -10.08 -14.41
CA MET A 372 -4.37 -9.27 -13.29
C MET A 372 -4.65 -9.92 -11.94
N LEU A 373 -5.80 -10.58 -11.75
CA LEU A 373 -6.07 -11.35 -10.54
C LEU A 373 -5.07 -12.49 -10.36
N ALA A 374 -4.72 -13.20 -11.44
CA ALA A 374 -3.69 -14.22 -11.41
C ALA A 374 -2.31 -13.64 -11.03
N SER A 375 -1.96 -12.47 -11.58
CA SER A 375 -0.75 -11.74 -11.20
C SER A 375 -0.73 -11.35 -9.71
N SER A 376 -1.84 -10.78 -9.21
CA SER A 376 -2.01 -10.41 -7.80
C SER A 376 -1.90 -11.62 -6.88
N TYR A 377 -2.48 -12.76 -7.25
CA TYR A 377 -2.36 -14.01 -6.50
C TYR A 377 -0.89 -14.46 -6.38
N MET A 378 -0.15 -14.45 -7.49
CA MET A 378 1.26 -14.84 -7.50
C MET A 378 2.12 -13.89 -6.66
N ASN A 379 1.84 -12.58 -6.73
CA ASN A 379 2.54 -11.58 -5.95
C ASN A 379 2.28 -11.72 -4.44
N GLU A 380 1.02 -11.92 -4.03
CA GLU A 380 0.69 -12.14 -2.61
C GLU A 380 1.31 -13.44 -2.09
N LYS A 381 1.28 -14.51 -2.88
CA LYS A 381 1.93 -15.78 -2.52
C LYS A 381 3.43 -15.60 -2.26
N ALA A 382 4.12 -14.86 -3.13
CA ALA A 382 5.53 -14.53 -2.96
C ALA A 382 5.76 -13.68 -1.70
N SER A 383 4.92 -12.66 -1.49
CA SER A 383 4.99 -11.75 -0.34
C SER A 383 4.79 -12.47 0.99
N ARG A 384 3.81 -13.38 1.08
CA ARG A 384 3.55 -14.21 2.27
C ARG A 384 4.70 -15.16 2.57
N LYS A 385 5.32 -15.76 1.54
CA LYS A 385 6.50 -16.60 1.72
C LYS A 385 7.67 -15.81 2.31
N ARG A 386 7.94 -14.61 1.77
CA ARG A 386 8.99 -13.71 2.28
C ARG A 386 8.71 -13.27 3.72
N PHE A 387 7.46 -12.93 4.03
CA PHE A 387 7.05 -12.59 5.39
C PHE A 387 7.29 -13.76 6.36
N PHE A 388 6.87 -14.97 6.01
CA PHE A 388 7.07 -16.14 6.85
C PHE A 388 8.56 -16.46 7.06
N GLN A 389 9.38 -16.34 6.01
CA GLN A 389 10.84 -16.50 6.11
C GLN A 389 11.44 -15.51 7.11
N ARG A 390 11.07 -14.22 7.04
CA ARG A 390 11.53 -13.21 8.01
C ARG A 390 11.11 -13.58 9.44
N LEU A 391 9.85 -13.97 9.62
CA LEU A 391 9.32 -14.35 10.93
C LEU A 391 10.10 -15.52 11.55
N VAL A 392 10.43 -16.54 10.75
CA VAL A 392 11.22 -17.71 11.21
C VAL A 392 12.65 -17.31 11.57
N ILE A 393 13.29 -16.47 10.74
CA ILE A 393 14.67 -15.99 11.01
C ILE A 393 14.72 -15.19 12.32
N THR A 394 13.80 -14.23 12.51
CA THR A 394 13.72 -13.45 13.76
C THR A 394 13.53 -14.37 14.96
N TYR A 395 12.64 -15.36 14.84
CA TYR A 395 12.40 -16.32 15.91
C TYR A 395 13.65 -17.15 16.27
N GLN A 396 14.39 -17.63 15.26
CA GLN A 396 15.62 -18.38 15.48
C GLN A 396 16.72 -17.51 16.11
N GLN A 397 16.85 -16.25 15.68
CA GLN A 397 17.80 -15.30 16.27
C GLN A 397 17.52 -15.08 17.75
N ASP A 398 16.25 -14.90 18.12
CA ASP A 398 15.85 -14.72 19.52
C ASP A 398 16.13 -15.97 20.35
N LYS A 399 15.86 -17.16 19.81
CA LYS A 399 16.19 -18.43 20.49
C LYS A 399 17.69 -18.55 20.74
N ILE A 400 18.52 -18.23 19.75
CA ILE A 400 19.99 -18.23 19.88
C ILE A 400 20.44 -17.22 20.94
N ILE A 401 19.85 -16.02 20.98
CA ILE A 401 20.17 -15.01 21.99
C ILE A 401 19.81 -15.50 23.39
N GLN A 402 18.65 -16.15 23.56
CA GLN A 402 18.24 -16.71 24.84
C GLN A 402 19.15 -17.85 25.30
N GLU A 403 19.51 -18.77 24.41
CA GLU A 403 20.43 -19.87 24.71
C GLU A 403 21.84 -19.36 25.04
N LYS A 404 22.36 -18.38 24.29
CA LYS A 404 23.62 -17.71 24.62
C LYS A 404 23.56 -17.03 25.97
N GLY A 405 22.45 -16.37 26.31
CA GLY A 405 22.24 -15.76 27.62
C GLY A 405 22.20 -16.79 28.77
N LYS A 406 21.61 -17.97 28.55
CA LYS A 406 21.65 -19.09 29.51
C LYS A 406 23.08 -19.63 29.68
N GLN A 407 23.78 -19.84 28.56
CA GLN A 407 25.17 -20.32 28.57
C GLN A 407 26.11 -19.33 29.27
N GLU A 408 25.97 -18.03 29.03
CA GLU A 408 26.76 -17.00 29.71
C GLU A 408 26.53 -17.06 31.23
N LYS A 409 25.27 -17.20 31.68
CA LYS A 409 24.95 -17.35 33.11
C LYS A 409 25.55 -18.61 33.71
N LEU A 410 25.53 -19.74 32.99
CA LEU A 410 26.14 -20.99 33.42
C LEU A 410 27.65 -20.90 33.48
N GLN A 411 28.29 -20.32 32.45
CA GLN A 411 29.73 -20.07 32.41
C GLN A 411 30.16 -19.17 33.57
N LYS A 412 29.42 -18.09 33.83
CA LYS A 412 29.67 -17.22 34.99
C LYS A 412 29.55 -18.01 36.29
N LYS A 413 28.48 -18.80 36.47
CA LYS A 413 28.28 -19.60 37.69
C LYS A 413 29.40 -20.63 37.89
N LEU A 414 29.86 -21.28 36.83
CA LEU A 414 30.96 -22.25 36.88
C LEU A 414 32.30 -21.56 37.19
N LEU A 415 32.56 -20.41 36.56
CA LEU A 415 33.75 -19.60 36.83
C LEU A 415 33.78 -19.10 38.28
N PHE A 416 32.65 -18.64 38.82
CA PHE A 416 32.52 -18.21 40.23
C PHE A 416 32.62 -19.35 41.24
N ASN A 417 32.36 -20.60 40.84
CA ASN A 417 32.56 -21.77 41.70
C ASN A 417 34.02 -22.24 41.71
N MET A 418 34.74 -22.09 40.59
CA MET A 418 36.14 -22.54 40.47
C MET A 418 37.17 -21.51 40.94
N LEU A 419 36.84 -20.21 40.89
CA LEU A 419 37.77 -19.12 41.18
C LEU A 419 37.22 -18.19 42.27
N PRO A 420 38.07 -17.68 43.18
CA PRO A 420 37.68 -16.64 44.13
C PRO A 420 37.12 -15.41 43.40
N LYS A 421 36.03 -14.84 43.94
CA LYS A 421 35.30 -13.71 43.33
C LYS A 421 36.19 -12.51 42.97
N SER A 422 37.29 -12.30 43.69
CA SER A 422 38.26 -11.23 43.46
C SER A 422 39.03 -11.36 42.13
N ILE A 423 39.28 -12.59 41.66
CA ILE A 423 40.00 -12.85 40.40
C ILE A 423 39.03 -12.76 39.22
N VAL A 424 37.81 -13.29 39.38
CA VAL A 424 36.77 -13.25 38.35
C VAL A 424 36.41 -11.80 37.97
N GLY A 425 36.29 -10.90 38.95
CA GLY A 425 36.01 -9.49 38.68
C GLY A 425 37.10 -8.80 37.85
N LYS A 426 38.37 -9.18 38.02
CA LYS A 426 39.49 -8.64 37.22
C LYS A 426 39.49 -9.19 35.78
N LEU A 427 39.15 -10.46 35.60
CA LEU A 427 39.02 -11.09 34.28
C LEU A 427 37.83 -10.53 33.49
N GLU A 428 36.69 -10.31 34.14
CA GLU A 428 35.48 -9.79 33.47
C GLU A 428 35.69 -8.35 32.98
N MET A 429 36.45 -7.52 33.72
CA MET A 429 36.85 -6.18 33.24
C MET A 429 37.79 -6.26 32.03
N GLY A 430 38.79 -7.16 32.04
CA GLY A 430 39.71 -7.34 30.92
C GLY A 430 39.03 -7.83 29.63
N LEU A 431 38.11 -8.80 29.75
CA LEU A 431 37.35 -9.34 28.63
C LEU A 431 36.39 -8.31 28.01
N LYS A 432 35.72 -7.48 28.83
CA LYS A 432 34.87 -6.38 28.32
C LYS A 432 35.66 -5.37 27.49
N ILE A 433 36.89 -5.05 27.87
CA ILE A 433 37.74 -4.09 27.15
C ILE A 433 38.17 -4.67 25.79
N SER A 434 38.53 -5.95 25.74
CA SER A 434 38.91 -6.65 24.52
C SER A 434 37.73 -6.82 23.54
N GLN A 435 36.55 -7.20 24.05
CA GLN A 435 35.36 -7.40 23.22
C GLN A 435 34.85 -6.08 22.62
N ARG A 436 34.90 -4.96 23.36
CA ARG A 436 34.59 -3.63 22.80
C ARG A 436 35.55 -3.21 21.69
N HIS A 437 36.82 -3.56 21.81
CA HIS A 437 37.80 -3.30 20.75
C HIS A 437 37.52 -4.13 19.50
N GLN A 438 37.21 -5.42 19.65
CA GLN A 438 36.85 -6.26 18.50
C GLN A 438 35.57 -5.80 17.80
N VAL A 439 34.52 -5.45 18.55
CA VAL A 439 33.27 -4.94 17.96
C VAL A 439 33.49 -3.59 17.26
N SER A 440 34.31 -2.70 17.83
CA SER A 440 34.65 -1.44 17.17
C SER A 440 35.43 -1.67 15.88
N LEU A 441 36.40 -2.59 15.87
CA LEU A 441 37.16 -2.96 14.67
C LEU A 441 36.27 -3.57 13.59
N LEU A 442 35.31 -4.44 13.97
CA LEU A 442 34.36 -5.05 13.04
C LEU A 442 33.40 -4.01 12.44
N LEU A 443 32.89 -3.08 13.25
CA LEU A 443 32.08 -1.95 12.77
C LEU A 443 32.89 -1.06 11.82
N LEU A 444 34.15 -0.77 12.15
CA LEU A 444 35.02 0.05 11.30
C LEU A 444 35.32 -0.66 9.97
N ALA A 445 35.52 -1.98 9.98
CA ALA A 445 35.69 -2.79 8.78
C ALA A 445 34.42 -2.83 7.91
N VAL A 446 33.23 -2.96 8.50
CA VAL A 446 31.95 -2.93 7.76
C VAL A 446 31.70 -1.55 7.16
N VAL A 447 31.96 -0.46 7.89
CA VAL A 447 31.84 0.90 7.37
C VAL A 447 32.83 1.13 6.22
N LEU A 448 34.10 0.75 6.39
CA LEU A 448 35.11 0.87 5.33
C LEU A 448 34.76 0.03 4.09
N ALA A 449 34.22 -1.18 4.27
CA ALA A 449 33.77 -2.02 3.16
C ALA A 449 32.55 -1.40 2.44
N SER A 450 31.64 -0.77 3.18
CA SER A 450 30.48 -0.06 2.63
C SER A 450 30.91 1.17 1.82
N ASP A 451 31.88 1.93 2.32
CA ASP A 451 32.44 3.10 1.63
C ASP A 451 33.24 2.71 0.38
N LEU A 452 34.00 1.60 0.44
CA LEU A 452 34.74 1.07 -0.71
C LEU A 452 33.79 0.58 -1.82
N ALA A 453 32.67 -0.06 -1.45
CA ALA A 453 31.65 -0.51 -2.38
C ALA A 453 30.83 0.64 -3.01
N LEU A 454 30.91 1.85 -2.45
CA LEU A 454 30.30 3.07 -2.99
C LEU A 454 31.22 3.83 -3.95
N LEU A 455 32.53 3.53 -3.91
CA LEU A 455 33.57 4.11 -4.76
C LEU A 455 33.84 3.28 -6.03
N LEU A 456 33.49 1.99 -6.00
CA LEU A 456 33.47 1.07 -7.14
C LEU A 456 32.10 1.09 -7.81
#